data_AF-A0A251XHS6-F1
#
_entry.id   AF-A0A251XHS6-F1
#
_cell.length_a   1.000
_cell.length_b   1.000
_cell.length_c   1.000
_cell.angle_alpha   90.00
_cell.angle_beta   90.00
_cell.angle_gamma   90.00
#
_symmetry.space_group_name_H-M   'P 1'
#
loop_
_entity.id
_entity.type
_entity.pdbx_description
1 polymer ?
#
loop_
_entity_poly.entity_id
_entity_poly.type
_entity_poly.pdbx_seq_one_letter_code
_entity_poly.pdbx_strand_id
1 'polypeptide(L)'
;MAEATAAMTAGWGRAPVQAGIGGSIPFIADLVEAFPSAQILVTGVEDPDTRAHSPNESQHLGVLRRAILSEAVLLSRIARRS
;
A
#
# COMPACT_ATOMS: atom_id res chain seq x y z
N MET A 1 8.28 7.56 4.60
CA MET A 1 6.88 8.06 4.48
C MET A 1 6.67 9.10 3.39
N ALA A 2 7.45 10.19 3.30
CA ALA A 2 7.23 11.25 2.29
C ALA A 2 7.16 10.73 0.83
N GLU A 3 8.07 9.80 0.46
CA GLU A 3 8.07 9.20 -0.88
C GLU A 3 6.80 8.38 -1.17
N ALA A 4 6.30 7.64 -0.19
CA ALA A 4 5.06 6.87 -0.30
C ALA A 4 3.86 7.81 -0.49
N THR A 5 3.77 8.87 0.30
CA THR A 5 2.70 9.87 0.17
C THR A 5 2.70 10.52 -1.21
N ALA A 6 3.87 10.91 -1.72
CA ALA A 6 4.02 11.49 -3.05
C ALA A 6 3.65 10.48 -4.15
N ALA A 7 4.09 9.24 -4.03
CA ALA A 7 3.81 8.19 -5.01
C ALA A 7 2.32 7.83 -5.07
N MET A 8 1.67 7.68 -3.92
CA MET A 8 0.21 7.49 -3.86
C MET A 8 -0.54 8.70 -4.41
N THR A 9 -0.07 9.92 -4.16
CA THR A 9 -0.69 11.13 -4.75
C THR A 9 -0.58 11.11 -6.27
N ALA A 10 0.54 10.67 -6.83
CA ALA A 10 0.70 10.52 -8.28
C ALA A 10 -0.25 9.46 -8.86
N GLY A 11 -0.46 8.34 -8.17
CA GLY A 11 -1.38 7.29 -8.62
C GLY A 11 -2.86 7.64 -8.46
N TRP A 12 -3.22 8.41 -7.43
CA TRP A 12 -4.62 8.65 -7.04
C TRP A 12 -5.13 10.07 -7.30
N GLY A 13 -4.25 11.02 -7.65
CA GLY A 13 -4.60 12.43 -7.87
C GLY A 13 -5.03 13.18 -6.60
N ARG A 14 -4.90 12.55 -5.42
CA ARG A 14 -5.21 13.13 -4.11
C ARG A 14 -4.27 12.58 -3.04
N ALA A 15 -4.10 13.33 -1.97
CA ALA A 15 -3.31 12.88 -0.82
C ALA A 15 -3.91 11.60 -0.20
N PRO A 16 -3.08 10.60 0.15
CA PRO A 16 -3.54 9.42 0.88
C PRO A 16 -3.86 9.76 2.34
N VAL A 17 -4.70 8.94 2.96
CA VAL A 17 -5.01 9.00 4.38
C VAL A 17 -4.21 7.94 5.11
N GLN A 18 -3.62 8.29 6.25
CA GLN A 18 -3.04 7.30 7.16
C GLN A 18 -4.14 6.73 8.04
N ALA A 19 -4.36 5.43 7.94
CA ALA A 19 -5.39 4.72 8.69
C ALA A 19 -4.75 3.63 9.55
N GLY A 20 -5.20 3.52 10.80
CA GLY A 20 -5.00 2.31 11.59
C GLY A 20 -6.00 1.25 11.15
N ILE A 21 -5.57 -0.01 11.12
CA ILE A 21 -6.47 -1.15 10.87
C ILE A 21 -6.62 -1.94 12.19
N GLY A 22 -7.84 -2.39 12.49
CA GLY A 22 -8.10 -3.20 13.69
C GLY A 22 -7.72 -4.68 13.53
N GLY A 23 -7.40 -5.12 12.32
CA GLY A 23 -6.95 -6.48 12.03
C GLY A 23 -5.44 -6.65 12.23
N SER A 24 -5.00 -7.86 12.55
CA SER A 24 -3.58 -8.20 12.61
C SER A 24 -3.10 -8.82 11.30
N ILE A 25 -1.93 -8.41 10.84
CA ILE A 25 -1.15 -9.14 9.83
C ILE A 25 0.04 -9.72 10.58
N PRO A 26 -0.03 -10.97 11.09
CA PRO A 26 0.97 -11.52 12.02
C PRO A 26 2.41 -11.41 11.50
N PHE A 27 2.60 -11.63 10.20
CA PHE A 27 3.90 -11.54 9.55
C PHE A 27 4.58 -10.16 9.68
N ILE A 28 3.82 -9.08 9.88
CA ILE A 28 4.39 -7.75 10.12
C ILE A 28 5.14 -7.70 11.45
N ALA A 29 4.63 -8.38 12.49
CA ALA A 29 5.31 -8.44 13.78
C ALA A 29 6.67 -9.15 13.65
N ASP A 30 6.69 -10.28 12.94
CA ASP A 30 7.91 -11.04 12.66
C ASP A 30 8.95 -10.18 11.90
N LEU A 31 8.51 -9.37 10.92
CA LEU A 31 9.39 -8.47 10.18
C LEU A 31 9.95 -7.34 11.05
N VAL A 32 9.16 -6.79 11.97
CA VAL A 32 9.64 -5.76 12.93
C VAL A 32 10.70 -6.35 13.85
N GLU A 33 10.49 -7.57 14.35
CA GLU A 33 11.45 -8.26 15.22
C GLU A 33 12.75 -8.57 14.48
N ALA A 34 12.66 -9.14 13.28
CA ALA A 34 13.83 -9.53 12.49
C ALA A 34 14.61 -8.33 11.93
N PHE A 35 13.93 -7.22 11.60
CA PHE A 35 14.52 -6.05 10.96
C PHE A 35 14.13 -4.75 11.68
N PRO A 36 14.64 -4.50 12.91
CA PRO A 36 14.20 -3.39 13.75
C PRO A 36 14.50 -2.00 13.16
N SER A 37 15.42 -1.91 12.21
CA SER A 37 15.76 -0.66 11.52
C SER A 37 15.01 -0.47 10.19
N ALA A 38 14.26 -1.47 9.72
CA ALA A 38 13.52 -1.36 8.47
C ALA A 38 12.28 -0.48 8.67
N GLN A 39 11.95 0.30 7.64
CA GLN A 39 10.64 0.93 7.55
C GLN A 39 9.68 -0.03 6.87
N ILE A 40 8.57 -0.34 7.55
CA ILE A 40 7.51 -1.16 6.97
C ILE A 40 6.37 -0.26 6.51
N LEU A 41 6.00 -0.40 5.24
CA LEU A 41 4.86 0.28 4.63
C LEU A 41 3.85 -0.77 4.20
N VAL A 42 2.68 -0.76 4.83
CA VAL A 42 1.55 -1.61 4.42
C VAL A 42 0.61 -0.78 3.56
N THR A 43 0.32 -1.26 2.35
CA THR A 43 -0.70 -0.70 1.45
C THR A 43 -1.55 -1.82 0.89
N GLY A 44 -2.64 -1.48 0.20
CA GLY A 44 -3.57 -2.45 -0.37
C GLY A 44 -4.26 -1.92 -1.62
N VAL A 45 -5.07 -2.80 -2.21
CA VAL A 45 -5.76 -2.57 -3.48
C VAL A 45 -7.27 -2.76 -3.33
N GLU A 46 -7.78 -2.60 -2.13
CA GLU A 46 -9.18 -2.83 -1.80
C GLU A 46 -10.03 -1.58 -2.02
N ASP A 47 -11.24 -1.82 -2.50
CA ASP A 47 -12.36 -0.90 -2.54
C ASP A 47 -13.55 -1.50 -1.75
N PRO A 48 -14.61 -0.73 -1.45
CA PRO A 48 -15.74 -1.23 -0.65
C PRO A 48 -16.39 -2.52 -1.17
N ASP A 49 -16.30 -2.80 -2.48
CA ASP A 49 -16.87 -4.00 -3.10
C ASP A 49 -15.83 -5.12 -3.34
N THR A 50 -14.59 -4.97 -2.86
CA THR A 50 -13.56 -6.02 -2.99
C THR A 50 -13.99 -7.31 -2.29
N ARG A 51 -14.54 -7.23 -1.07
CA ARG A 51 -15.11 -8.37 -0.33
C ARG A 51 -14.17 -9.59 -0.28
N ALA A 52 -12.92 -9.35 0.10
CA ALA A 52 -11.91 -10.41 0.22
C ALA A 52 -12.44 -11.60 1.02
N HIS A 53 -12.19 -12.82 0.54
CA HIS A 53 -12.67 -14.09 1.10
C HIS A 53 -14.18 -14.33 1.03
N SER A 54 -14.89 -13.60 0.17
CA SER A 54 -16.31 -13.83 -0.15
C SER A 54 -16.48 -14.56 -1.49
N PRO A 55 -17.58 -15.31 -1.72
CA PRO A 55 -17.93 -15.79 -3.07
C PRO A 55 -18.09 -14.67 -4.11
N ASN A 56 -18.37 -13.44 -3.66
CA ASN A 56 -18.47 -12.25 -4.50
C ASN A 56 -17.21 -11.39 -4.44
N GLU A 57 -16.05 -11.98 -4.14
CA GLU A 57 -14.76 -11.28 -4.19
C GLU A 57 -14.55 -10.69 -5.60
N SER A 58 -14.14 -9.42 -5.64
CA SER A 58 -13.92 -8.71 -6.89
C SER A 58 -12.75 -7.74 -6.77
N GLN A 59 -12.22 -7.31 -7.92
CA GLN A 59 -11.13 -6.34 -7.96
C GLN A 59 -11.45 -5.27 -9.01
N HIS A 60 -11.64 -4.03 -8.55
CA HIS A 60 -11.90 -2.93 -9.45
C HIS A 60 -10.64 -2.56 -10.25
N LEU A 61 -10.68 -2.74 -11.57
CA LEU A 61 -9.51 -2.53 -12.45
C LEU A 61 -8.93 -1.11 -12.38
N GLY A 62 -9.77 -0.10 -12.14
CA GLY A 62 -9.30 1.26 -11.93
C GLY A 62 -8.51 1.44 -10.63
N VAL A 63 -8.86 0.70 -9.57
CA VAL A 63 -8.15 0.73 -8.27
C VAL A 63 -6.82 0.01 -8.42
N LEU A 64 -6.85 -1.19 -9.00
CA LEU A 64 -5.64 -1.96 -9.32
C LEU A 64 -4.64 -1.15 -10.15
N ARG A 65 -5.09 -0.47 -11.21
CA ARG A 65 -4.21 0.36 -12.06
C ARG A 65 -3.55 1.50 -11.28
N ARG A 66 -4.30 2.18 -10.40
CA ARG A 66 -3.76 3.27 -9.57
C ARG A 66 -2.77 2.76 -8.52
N ALA A 67 -3.02 1.60 -7.94
CA ALA A 67 -2.11 0.97 -7.01
C ALA A 67 -0.79 0.58 -7.68
N ILE A 68 -0.84 -0.07 -8.86
CA ILE A 68 0.35 -0.41 -9.66
C ILE A 68 1.17 0.85 -9.96
N LEU A 69 0.51 1.93 -10.42
CA LEU A 69 1.20 3.19 -10.69
C LEU A 69 1.86 3.77 -9.44
N SER A 70 1.15 3.76 -8.31
CA SER A 70 1.69 4.24 -7.03
C SER A 70 2.95 3.45 -6.62
N GLU A 71 2.90 2.11 -6.70
CA GLU A 71 4.01 1.23 -6.35
C GLU A 71 5.22 1.45 -7.28
N ALA A 72 4.99 1.49 -8.60
CA ALA A 72 6.03 1.73 -9.57
C ALA A 72 6.72 3.10 -9.35
N VAL A 73 5.94 4.14 -9.07
CA VAL A 73 6.47 5.47 -8.74
C VAL A 73 7.26 5.44 -7.44
N LEU A 74 6.78 4.75 -6.41
CA LEU A 74 7.47 4.62 -5.12
C LEU A 74 8.84 3.97 -5.29
N LEU A 75 8.91 2.80 -5.92
CA LEU A 75 10.15 2.08 -6.18
C LEU A 75 11.13 2.93 -6.99
N SER A 76 10.64 3.58 -8.04
CA SER A 76 11.43 4.48 -8.89
C SER A 76 12.01 5.65 -8.11
N ARG A 77 11.25 6.22 -7.16
CA ARG A 77 11.69 7.34 -6.31
C ARG A 77 12.69 6.90 -5.26
N ILE A 78 12.47 5.75 -4.62
CA ILE A 78 13.41 5.18 -3.64
C ILE A 78 14.75 4.88 -4.32
N ALA A 79 14.74 4.26 -5.50
CA ALA A 79 15.96 3.93 -6.24
C ALA A 79 16.81 5.17 -6.61
N ARG A 80 16.17 6.34 -6.79
CA ARG A 80 16.88 7.61 -7.06
C ARG A 80 17.41 8.33 -5.83
N ARG A 81 17.02 7.90 -4.62
CA ARG A 81 17.54 8.45 -3.35
C ARG A 81 18.79 7.73 -2.86
N SER A 82 19.12 6.59 -3.48
CA SER A 82 20.27 5.74 -3.18
C SER A 82 21.54 6.23 -3.85
#